data_AF-A0A843I5G6-F1
#
_entry.id   AF-A0A843I5G6-F1
#
_cell.length_a   1.000
_cell.length_b   1.000
_cell.length_c   1.000
_cell.angle_alpha   90.00
_cell.angle_beta   90.00
_cell.angle_gamma   90.00
#
_symmetry.space_group_name_H-M   'P 1'
#
loop_
_entity.id
_entity.type
_entity.pdbx_description
1 polymer ?
#
loop_
_entity_poly.entity_id
_entity_poly.type
_entity_poly.pdbx_seq_one_letter_code
_entity_poly.pdbx_strand_id
1 'polypeptide(L)'
;MKKNLLKVICTVGILALLFIPTSAMAQSSKQLPEKMPLLYDFDPLVNNITVTVTIKEIRALKTIDLLSNPDFYVKVKINDKEFISNVWENQKYVQNPDFSTTAEVLDLLCDISVDDGNYTQARTADIVYSIAAGVWWGDDSLGDDSGLGRLNGCDDNSIYQQDRDCELWFDITQNDFDQDGFPYWLETEAYNTSPMISNLGEDADQDGIPIEWEHFYGLTYFQWGHDEGYYMVYDPFEWENYSAIDEDNDALNNIEEYLTWQWGSDPYRQDIFLEIDQMQKEPGNNETTVPLESYEFIRDSHARQNIVWHIDDGRLGGGEIIPYKADLQEYDYDQFYWKYFMHQNANNWRRGVFHWGIIGYNVTQKTGFTFGSRIGNLQATDCFYLPALFLKTQVKLIPIFSSLARRTFNSEKQLAYIYAGVIMHETGHSLGLHCPGVDCHDGKWPWEVNYWRYGSYKSVMNYRYVYSALVDYSDGSRGKNDWDDWSSIDLTNINPRPHW
;
A
#
# COMPACT_ATOMS: atom_id res chain seq x y z
N MET A 1 -38.80 -15.33 46.06
CA MET A 1 -37.55 -15.41 45.27
C MET A 1 -37.40 -16.68 44.44
N LYS A 2 -37.79 -17.88 44.90
CA LYS A 2 -37.61 -19.14 44.12
C LYS A 2 -38.40 -19.25 42.79
N LYS A 3 -39.55 -18.58 42.64
CA LYS A 3 -40.37 -18.67 41.41
C LYS A 3 -39.88 -17.80 40.25
N ASN A 4 -39.09 -16.76 40.51
CA ASN A 4 -38.55 -15.89 39.45
C ASN A 4 -37.24 -16.44 38.88
N LEU A 5 -36.46 -17.16 39.70
CA LEU A 5 -35.22 -17.80 39.26
C LEU A 5 -35.49 -18.90 38.20
N LEU A 6 -36.58 -19.67 38.38
CA LEU A 6 -36.95 -20.72 37.43
C LEU A 6 -37.41 -20.14 36.08
N LYS A 7 -38.10 -18.99 36.08
CA LYS A 7 -38.50 -18.30 34.85
C LYS A 7 -37.29 -17.75 34.10
N VAL A 8 -36.32 -17.16 34.80
CA VAL A 8 -35.09 -16.65 34.16
C VAL A 8 -34.28 -17.80 33.54
N ILE A 9 -34.15 -18.94 34.23
CA ILE A 9 -33.42 -20.11 33.70
C ILE A 9 -34.15 -20.69 32.48
N CYS A 10 -35.49 -20.76 32.48
CA CYS A 10 -36.24 -21.23 31.30
C CYS A 10 -36.18 -20.24 30.13
N THR A 11 -36.17 -18.93 30.37
CA THR A 11 -36.05 -17.94 29.28
C THR A 11 -34.65 -17.93 28.67
N VAL A 12 -33.60 -18.09 29.47
CA VAL A 12 -32.21 -18.23 28.97
C VAL A 12 -32.03 -19.54 28.21
N GLY A 13 -32.64 -20.64 28.67
CA GLY A 13 -32.61 -21.92 27.95
C GLY A 13 -33.35 -21.91 26.62
N ILE A 14 -34.41 -21.10 26.48
CA ILE A 14 -35.14 -20.95 25.20
C ILE A 14 -34.40 -20.00 24.25
N LEU A 15 -33.72 -18.96 24.77
CA LEU A 15 -32.87 -18.07 23.96
C LEU A 15 -31.60 -18.78 23.45
N ALA A 16 -31.02 -19.69 24.24
CA ALA A 16 -29.88 -20.52 23.81
C ALA A 16 -30.25 -21.58 22.76
N LEU A 17 -31.54 -21.90 22.60
CA LEU A 17 -32.04 -22.81 21.56
C LEU A 17 -32.50 -22.07 20.28
N LEU A 18 -32.50 -20.73 20.28
CA LEU A 18 -32.86 -19.89 19.12
C LEU A 18 -31.64 -19.36 18.35
N PHE A 19 -30.42 -19.65 18.81
CA PHE A 19 -29.16 -19.40 18.11
C PHE A 19 -28.39 -20.72 17.97
N ILE A 20 -28.97 -21.66 17.22
CA ILE A 20 -28.17 -22.71 16.59
C ILE A 20 -27.95 -22.22 15.16
N PRO A 21 -26.74 -21.76 14.79
CA PRO A 21 -26.40 -21.66 13.37
C PRO A 21 -26.61 -23.05 12.78
N THR A 22 -27.46 -23.16 11.77
CA THR A 22 -27.76 -24.44 11.10
C THR A 22 -26.68 -24.87 10.11
N SER A 23 -25.52 -24.22 10.11
CA SER A 23 -24.34 -24.58 9.32
C SER A 23 -23.14 -24.58 10.27
N ALA A 24 -22.62 -25.78 10.52
CA ALA A 24 -21.29 -26.10 11.07
C ALA A 24 -21.40 -27.45 11.80
N MET A 25 -21.79 -28.49 11.06
CA MET A 25 -21.32 -29.82 11.44
C MET A 25 -19.87 -29.87 11.04
N ALA A 26 -18.97 -29.89 12.03
CA ALA A 26 -17.53 -30.09 11.89
C ALA A 26 -17.21 -30.96 10.67
N GLN A 27 -16.65 -30.32 9.64
CA GLN A 27 -16.35 -30.96 8.38
C GLN A 27 -14.85 -31.11 8.26
N SER A 28 -14.42 -32.31 7.88
CA SER A 28 -13.02 -32.62 7.62
C SER A 28 -12.60 -31.91 6.34
N SER A 29 -11.56 -31.06 6.43
CA SER A 29 -10.73 -30.63 5.31
C SER A 29 -10.49 -31.82 4.37
N LYS A 30 -10.99 -31.69 3.14
CA LYS A 30 -10.68 -32.59 2.03
C LYS A 30 -9.87 -31.79 1.05
N GLN A 31 -8.68 -32.30 0.71
CA GLN A 31 -7.95 -31.87 -0.47
C GLN A 31 -8.90 -31.77 -1.67
N LEU A 32 -8.87 -30.62 -2.35
CA LEU A 32 -9.65 -30.37 -3.55
C LEU A 32 -9.32 -31.42 -4.61
N PRO A 33 -10.32 -31.91 -5.38
CA PRO A 33 -10.11 -33.01 -6.30
C PRO A 33 -9.08 -32.67 -7.40
N GLU A 34 -8.04 -33.50 -7.46
CA GLU A 34 -6.84 -33.41 -8.32
C GLU A 34 -7.13 -33.48 -9.84
N LYS A 35 -8.35 -33.86 -10.26
CA LYS A 35 -8.71 -33.98 -11.68
C LYS A 35 -10.20 -33.82 -11.96
N MET A 36 -10.55 -32.79 -12.73
CA MET A 36 -11.93 -32.50 -13.11
C MET A 36 -12.43 -33.38 -14.27
N PRO A 37 -13.65 -33.95 -14.20
CA PRO A 37 -14.28 -34.58 -15.35
C PRO A 37 -14.67 -33.52 -16.40
N LEU A 38 -14.35 -33.80 -17.66
CA LEU A 38 -14.76 -33.01 -18.82
C LEU A 38 -16.29 -32.93 -18.90
N LEU A 39 -16.82 -31.70 -18.90
CA LEU A 39 -18.20 -31.29 -19.22
C LEU A 39 -19.10 -30.97 -18.01
N TYR A 40 -18.93 -29.81 -17.37
CA TYR A 40 -19.99 -29.19 -16.55
C TYR A 40 -20.04 -27.67 -16.74
N ASP A 41 -21.25 -27.16 -16.73
CA ASP A 41 -21.56 -25.74 -16.61
C ASP A 41 -21.06 -25.26 -15.24
N PHE A 42 -20.07 -24.37 -15.22
CA PHE A 42 -19.42 -23.92 -13.97
C PHE A 42 -20.32 -23.05 -13.11
N ASP A 43 -21.37 -22.47 -13.70
CA ASP A 43 -22.39 -21.71 -12.99
C ASP A 43 -23.73 -21.85 -13.71
N PRO A 44 -24.61 -22.77 -13.26
CA PRO A 44 -25.93 -22.98 -13.84
C PRO A 44 -26.95 -21.87 -13.52
N LEU A 45 -26.62 -20.89 -12.68
CA LEU A 45 -27.50 -19.78 -12.31
C LEU A 45 -27.40 -18.61 -13.29
N VAL A 46 -26.33 -18.55 -14.08
CA VAL A 46 -26.10 -17.51 -15.08
C VAL A 46 -26.07 -18.09 -16.48
N ASN A 47 -26.55 -17.33 -17.47
CA ASN A 47 -26.61 -17.85 -18.85
C ASN A 47 -25.23 -17.97 -19.51
N ASN A 48 -24.28 -17.11 -19.14
CA ASN A 48 -22.90 -17.14 -19.60
C ASN A 48 -22.02 -16.52 -18.51
N ILE A 49 -20.91 -17.19 -18.17
CA ILE A 49 -19.88 -16.62 -17.32
C ILE A 49 -19.12 -15.55 -18.10
N THR A 50 -18.96 -14.39 -17.47
CA THR A 50 -18.31 -13.18 -17.99
C THR A 50 -17.20 -12.81 -17.02
N VAL A 51 -15.96 -12.96 -17.49
CA VAL A 51 -14.76 -12.52 -16.77
C VAL A 51 -14.46 -11.07 -17.16
N THR A 52 -14.17 -10.24 -16.17
CA THR A 52 -13.88 -8.82 -16.31
C THR A 52 -12.51 -8.52 -15.72
N VAL A 53 -11.61 -7.99 -16.55
CA VAL A 53 -10.34 -7.42 -16.11
C VAL A 53 -10.53 -5.92 -15.93
N THR A 54 -10.26 -5.41 -14.72
CA THR A 54 -10.40 -3.98 -14.39
C THR A 54 -9.02 -3.40 -14.14
N ILE A 55 -8.62 -2.38 -14.89
CA ILE A 55 -7.37 -1.65 -14.62
C ILE A 55 -7.65 -0.56 -13.57
N LYS A 56 -6.91 -0.59 -12.46
CA LYS A 56 -7.06 0.32 -11.32
C LYS A 56 -6.10 1.51 -11.45
N GLU A 57 -4.82 1.26 -11.74
CA GLU A 57 -3.80 2.30 -11.83
C GLU A 57 -2.68 1.92 -12.81
N ILE A 58 -2.12 2.92 -13.51
CA ILE A 58 -0.91 2.78 -14.35
C ILE A 58 0.07 3.88 -13.96
N ARG A 59 1.35 3.55 -13.76
CA ARG A 59 2.37 4.51 -13.34
C ARG A 59 3.66 4.32 -14.13
N ALA A 60 4.28 5.42 -14.53
CA ALA A 60 5.66 5.39 -15.01
C ALA A 60 6.65 5.53 -13.85
N LEU A 61 7.41 4.48 -13.54
CA LEU A 61 8.43 4.51 -12.48
C LEU A 61 9.75 5.13 -12.95
N LYS A 62 9.97 5.13 -14.26
CA LYS A 62 11.12 5.76 -14.93
C LYS A 62 10.70 6.74 -16.02
N THR A 63 11.71 7.43 -16.55
CA THR A 63 11.54 8.26 -17.74
C THR A 63 11.30 7.36 -18.94
N ILE A 64 10.09 7.43 -19.48
CA ILE A 64 9.72 6.78 -20.74
C ILE A 64 10.05 7.73 -21.90
N ASP A 65 9.47 8.94 -21.87
CA ASP A 65 9.73 10.00 -22.83
C ASP A 65 10.71 11.05 -22.29
N LEU A 66 11.70 11.41 -23.09
CA LEU A 66 12.76 12.33 -22.66
C LEU A 66 12.32 13.80 -22.55
N LEU A 67 11.25 14.18 -23.25
CA LEU A 67 10.83 15.58 -23.42
C LEU A 67 9.42 15.88 -22.91
N SER A 68 8.66 14.86 -22.52
CA SER A 68 7.27 14.94 -22.09
C SER A 68 6.96 13.85 -21.07
N ASN A 69 5.75 13.88 -20.49
CA ASN A 69 5.21 12.69 -19.85
C ASN A 69 4.82 11.68 -20.95
N PRO A 70 4.76 10.38 -20.61
CA PRO A 70 4.34 9.36 -21.56
C PRO A 70 2.87 9.47 -21.94
N ASP A 71 2.55 8.88 -23.09
CA ASP A 71 1.21 8.49 -23.47
C ASP A 71 1.01 6.99 -23.15
N PHE A 72 -0.10 6.63 -22.50
CA PHE A 72 -0.39 5.24 -22.14
C PHE A 72 -1.62 4.70 -22.87
N TYR A 73 -1.63 3.41 -23.17
CA TYR A 73 -2.84 2.63 -23.43
C TYR A 73 -2.60 1.19 -22.97
N VAL A 74 -3.68 0.44 -22.74
CA VAL A 74 -3.62 -0.96 -22.33
C VAL A 74 -4.28 -1.83 -23.40
N LYS A 75 -3.66 -2.99 -23.64
CA LYS A 75 -4.19 -4.06 -24.47
C LYS A 75 -4.37 -5.30 -23.61
N VAL A 76 -5.60 -5.79 -23.50
CA VAL A 76 -5.93 -7.03 -22.80
C VAL A 76 -6.41 -8.05 -23.83
N LYS A 77 -5.83 -9.24 -23.82
CA LYS A 77 -6.26 -10.34 -24.66
C LYS A 77 -6.83 -11.46 -23.79
N ILE A 78 -8.13 -11.72 -23.91
CA ILE A 78 -8.81 -12.81 -23.21
C ILE A 78 -9.11 -13.90 -24.24
N ASN A 79 -8.41 -15.03 -24.12
CA ASN A 79 -8.40 -16.09 -25.13
C ASN A 79 -8.04 -15.53 -26.53
N ASP A 80 -8.95 -15.61 -27.51
CA ASP A 80 -8.74 -15.11 -28.87
C ASP A 80 -9.30 -13.69 -29.12
N LYS A 81 -9.85 -13.03 -28.08
CA LYS A 81 -10.42 -11.69 -28.20
C LYS A 81 -9.49 -10.63 -27.62
N GLU A 82 -9.26 -9.59 -28.39
CA GLU A 82 -8.42 -8.45 -28.01
C GLU A 82 -9.28 -7.23 -27.67
N PHE A 83 -8.92 -6.55 -26.59
CA PHE A 83 -9.54 -5.33 -26.10
C PHE A 83 -8.44 -4.28 -25.93
N ILE A 84 -8.67 -3.05 -26.40
CA ILE A 84 -7.71 -1.95 -26.35
C ILE A 84 -8.39 -0.73 -25.75
N SER A 85 -7.72 -0.03 -24.83
CA SER A 85 -8.21 1.21 -24.23
C SER A 85 -8.04 2.43 -25.14
N ASN A 86 -8.58 3.58 -24.70
CA ASN A 86 -8.13 4.87 -25.22
C ASN A 86 -6.66 5.11 -24.85
N VAL A 87 -6.07 6.10 -25.53
CA VAL A 87 -4.78 6.66 -25.15
C VAL A 87 -4.98 7.73 -24.07
N TRP A 88 -4.26 7.61 -22.96
CA TRP A 88 -4.12 8.65 -21.94
C TRP A 88 -2.88 9.49 -22.28
N GLU A 89 -3.09 10.66 -22.88
CA GLU A 89 -2.02 11.50 -23.42
C GLU A 89 -1.30 12.33 -22.34
N ASN A 90 0.03 12.29 -22.34
CA ASN A 90 0.95 13.09 -21.53
C ASN A 90 0.67 12.99 -20.02
N GLN A 91 0.40 11.77 -19.55
CA GLN A 91 0.10 11.43 -18.16
C GLN A 91 1.13 10.44 -17.62
N LYS A 92 1.81 10.82 -16.54
CA LYS A 92 2.73 9.93 -15.83
C LYS A 92 2.00 8.88 -14.98
N TYR A 93 0.80 9.24 -14.52
CA TYR A 93 -0.05 8.43 -13.65
C TYR A 93 -1.48 8.44 -14.21
N VAL A 94 -2.08 7.26 -14.35
CA VAL A 94 -3.47 7.06 -14.77
C VAL A 94 -4.18 6.32 -13.64
N GLN A 95 -5.21 6.94 -13.04
CA GLN A 95 -5.95 6.36 -11.91
C GLN A 95 -7.42 6.16 -12.30
N ASN A 96 -7.99 5.01 -11.95
CA ASN A 96 -9.38 4.60 -12.21
C ASN A 96 -9.86 4.97 -13.63
N PRO A 97 -9.17 4.50 -14.69
CA PRO A 97 -9.55 4.86 -16.04
C PRO A 97 -10.93 4.32 -16.43
N ASP A 98 -11.89 5.22 -16.68
CA ASP A 98 -13.17 4.86 -17.31
C ASP A 98 -12.94 4.39 -18.76
N PHE A 99 -13.27 3.13 -19.05
CA PHE A 99 -12.97 2.48 -20.34
C PHE A 99 -13.97 2.83 -21.45
N SER A 100 -13.51 3.34 -22.62
CA SER A 100 -14.05 2.99 -23.97
C SER A 100 -13.37 3.69 -25.17
N THR A 101 -13.09 2.89 -26.22
CA THR A 101 -12.79 3.21 -27.66
C THR A 101 -11.31 3.26 -28.14
N THR A 102 -11.10 3.14 -29.46
CA THR A 102 -9.82 2.73 -30.12
C THR A 102 -9.31 3.68 -31.21
N ALA A 103 -7.97 3.74 -31.37
CA ALA A 103 -7.24 4.28 -32.52
C ALA A 103 -5.92 3.50 -32.74
N GLU A 104 -5.43 3.39 -33.98
CA GLU A 104 -4.10 2.79 -34.28
C GLU A 104 -2.97 3.79 -34.00
N VAL A 105 -2.01 3.41 -33.16
CA VAL A 105 -0.80 4.19 -32.83
C VAL A 105 0.45 3.31 -33.02
N LEU A 106 1.61 3.94 -33.20
CA LEU A 106 2.92 3.30 -33.41
C LEU A 106 3.63 3.25 -32.06
N ASP A 107 3.73 2.06 -31.45
CA ASP A 107 3.86 1.98 -29.98
C ASP A 107 5.13 1.27 -29.48
N LEU A 108 5.54 1.63 -28.26
CA LEU A 108 6.59 0.99 -27.48
C LEU A 108 5.94 0.27 -26.29
N LEU A 109 6.34 -0.98 -26.04
CA LEU A 109 5.87 -1.72 -24.86
C LEU A 109 6.54 -1.19 -23.60
N CYS A 110 5.74 -0.91 -22.57
CA CYS A 110 6.23 -0.63 -21.22
C CYS A 110 6.75 -1.92 -20.59
N ASP A 111 7.69 -1.80 -19.66
CA ASP A 111 8.11 -2.95 -18.88
C ASP A 111 7.20 -3.09 -17.65
N ILE A 112 6.57 -4.25 -17.52
CA ILE A 112 5.64 -4.62 -16.44
C ILE A 112 5.83 -6.10 -16.05
N SER A 113 6.86 -6.76 -16.60
CA SER A 113 7.00 -8.21 -16.50
C SER A 113 8.14 -8.56 -15.56
N VAL A 114 8.01 -9.71 -14.91
CA VAL A 114 9.08 -10.33 -14.12
C VAL A 114 10.13 -11.03 -15.00
N ASP A 115 9.84 -11.23 -16.29
CA ASP A 115 10.68 -12.00 -17.22
C ASP A 115 11.84 -11.17 -17.79
N ASP A 116 13.07 -11.71 -17.73
CA ASP A 116 14.27 -11.14 -18.40
C ASP A 116 14.46 -11.62 -19.86
N GLY A 117 13.41 -12.22 -20.43
CA GLY A 117 13.42 -12.99 -21.68
C GLY A 117 13.52 -12.16 -22.98
N ASN A 118 13.01 -12.71 -24.09
CA ASN A 118 12.98 -11.97 -25.37
C ASN A 118 12.15 -10.68 -25.24
N TYR A 119 12.50 -9.61 -25.95
CA TYR A 119 11.99 -8.24 -25.77
C TYR A 119 10.45 -8.09 -25.68
N THR A 120 9.69 -8.98 -26.31
CA THR A 120 8.21 -8.96 -26.21
C THR A 120 7.69 -9.69 -24.97
N GLN A 121 8.33 -10.79 -24.55
CA GLN A 121 7.94 -11.54 -23.35
C GLN A 121 8.26 -10.73 -22.09
N ALA A 122 9.44 -10.12 -22.04
CA ALA A 122 9.88 -9.24 -20.95
C ALA A 122 9.06 -7.94 -20.79
N ARG A 123 7.95 -7.77 -21.52
CA ARG A 123 7.13 -6.54 -21.55
C ARG A 123 5.64 -6.82 -21.67
N THR A 124 5.25 -8.06 -21.48
CA THR A 124 3.86 -8.52 -21.44
C THR A 124 3.67 -9.34 -20.19
N ALA A 125 2.46 -9.33 -19.65
CA ALA A 125 2.08 -10.19 -18.55
C ALA A 125 1.07 -11.24 -19.04
N ASP A 126 1.34 -12.51 -18.77
CA ASP A 126 0.47 -13.65 -19.03
C ASP A 126 -0.16 -14.15 -17.72
N ILE A 127 -1.48 -14.08 -17.64
CA ILE A 127 -2.26 -14.47 -16.45
C ILE A 127 -3.28 -15.53 -16.83
N VAL A 128 -3.39 -16.57 -16.01
CA VAL A 128 -4.39 -17.64 -16.10
C VAL A 128 -5.40 -17.46 -14.98
N TYR A 129 -6.66 -17.24 -15.35
CA TYR A 129 -7.78 -17.12 -14.41
C TYR A 129 -8.60 -18.40 -14.33
N SER A 130 -8.88 -18.88 -13.12
CA SER A 130 -9.79 -19.99 -12.89
C SER A 130 -11.23 -19.52 -12.74
N ILE A 131 -12.07 -19.90 -13.70
CA ILE A 131 -13.52 -19.69 -13.61
C ILE A 131 -14.15 -20.51 -12.47
N ALA A 132 -13.53 -21.65 -12.12
CA ALA A 132 -14.05 -22.55 -11.10
C ALA A 132 -13.85 -21.97 -9.70
N ALA A 133 -12.67 -21.39 -9.46
CA ALA A 133 -12.23 -20.99 -8.14
C ALA A 133 -12.11 -19.47 -7.96
N GLY A 134 -12.17 -18.67 -9.03
CA GLY A 134 -12.20 -17.20 -8.93
C GLY A 134 -10.83 -16.57 -8.71
N VAL A 135 -9.77 -17.38 -8.73
CA VAL A 135 -8.38 -16.98 -8.48
C VAL A 135 -7.54 -17.05 -9.77
N TRP A 136 -6.39 -16.40 -9.78
CA TRP A 136 -5.46 -16.42 -10.91
C TRP A 136 -4.01 -16.68 -10.51
N TRP A 137 -3.20 -16.99 -11.50
CA TRP A 137 -1.75 -17.18 -11.39
C TRP A 137 -1.07 -16.92 -12.74
N GLY A 138 0.25 -16.83 -12.77
CA GLY A 138 1.03 -16.56 -13.97
C GLY A 138 2.17 -15.60 -13.62
N ASP A 139 2.30 -14.53 -14.40
CA ASP A 139 3.24 -13.44 -14.10
C ASP A 139 2.82 -12.58 -12.90
N ASP A 140 1.56 -12.70 -12.47
CA ASP A 140 1.02 -12.20 -11.21
C ASP A 140 0.32 -13.37 -10.50
N SER A 141 0.60 -13.56 -9.21
CA SER A 141 0.09 -14.68 -8.42
C SER A 141 0.15 -14.42 -6.93
N LEU A 142 -0.65 -15.17 -6.17
CA LEU A 142 -0.68 -15.05 -4.71
C LEU A 142 0.73 -15.26 -4.12
N GLY A 143 1.21 -14.25 -3.38
CA GLY A 143 2.50 -14.30 -2.69
C GLY A 143 3.72 -14.00 -3.58
N ASP A 144 3.53 -13.37 -4.74
CA ASP A 144 4.64 -12.79 -5.50
C ASP A 144 5.22 -11.53 -4.85
N ASP A 145 6.43 -11.13 -5.28
CA ASP A 145 7.17 -10.04 -4.64
C ASP A 145 6.46 -8.68 -4.76
N SER A 146 5.63 -8.50 -5.79
CA SER A 146 4.93 -7.25 -6.08
C SER A 146 3.53 -7.17 -5.48
N GLY A 147 2.99 -8.27 -4.95
CA GLY A 147 1.63 -8.40 -4.41
C GLY A 147 0.59 -8.70 -5.49
N LEU A 148 -0.49 -9.37 -5.07
CA LEU A 148 -1.54 -9.87 -5.96
C LEU A 148 -2.31 -8.73 -6.64
N GLY A 149 -2.49 -8.84 -7.97
CA GLY A 149 -3.17 -7.80 -8.76
C GLY A 149 -2.30 -6.58 -9.04
N ARG A 150 -0.97 -6.72 -8.94
CA ARG A 150 0.01 -5.67 -9.18
C ARG A 150 1.22 -6.22 -9.91
N LEU A 151 1.45 -5.66 -11.10
CA LEU A 151 2.63 -5.93 -11.92
C LEU A 151 3.61 -4.75 -11.83
N ASN A 152 4.88 -5.04 -11.63
CA ASN A 152 5.92 -4.02 -11.49
C ASN A 152 7.14 -4.33 -12.35
N GLY A 153 7.43 -3.47 -13.34
CA GLY A 153 8.57 -3.63 -14.23
C GLY A 153 9.95 -3.43 -13.57
N CYS A 154 10.03 -3.40 -12.24
CA CYS A 154 11.29 -3.46 -11.48
C CYS A 154 11.56 -4.85 -10.89
N ASP A 155 10.62 -5.78 -10.98
CA ASP A 155 10.71 -7.13 -10.41
C ASP A 155 11.78 -7.99 -11.09
N ASP A 156 12.14 -7.64 -12.32
CA ASP A 156 13.28 -8.19 -13.07
C ASP A 156 14.65 -7.68 -12.58
N ASN A 157 14.69 -6.90 -11.48
CA ASN A 157 15.86 -6.21 -10.92
C ASN A 157 16.42 -5.07 -11.80
N SER A 158 15.61 -4.48 -12.68
CA SER A 158 15.98 -3.34 -13.52
C SER A 158 15.89 -1.97 -12.82
N ILE A 159 15.67 -1.92 -11.50
CA ILE A 159 15.49 -0.73 -10.65
C ILE A 159 16.36 0.49 -11.02
N TYR A 160 17.64 0.30 -11.37
CA TYR A 160 18.58 1.39 -11.71
C TYR A 160 18.88 1.54 -13.21
N GLN A 161 18.24 0.73 -14.04
CA GLN A 161 18.35 0.73 -15.48
C GLN A 161 17.34 1.73 -16.09
N GLN A 162 17.38 1.88 -17.41
CA GLN A 162 16.37 2.63 -18.15
C GLN A 162 15.59 1.64 -19.00
N ASP A 163 14.65 0.91 -18.37
CA ASP A 163 13.89 -0.14 -19.04
C ASP A 163 12.45 0.25 -19.38
N ARG A 164 12.06 1.50 -19.06
CA ARG A 164 10.67 1.98 -19.16
C ARG A 164 9.75 1.21 -18.21
N ASP A 165 10.27 1.01 -17.01
CA ASP A 165 9.63 0.35 -15.88
C ASP A 165 8.32 1.08 -15.56
N CYS A 166 7.25 0.31 -15.55
CA CYS A 166 5.91 0.72 -15.26
C CYS A 166 5.32 -0.16 -14.17
N GLU A 167 4.31 0.40 -13.51
CA GLU A 167 3.52 -0.30 -12.53
C GLU A 167 2.07 -0.35 -13.04
N LEU A 168 1.44 -1.51 -12.95
CA LEU A 168 0.07 -1.75 -13.37
C LEU A 168 -0.70 -2.45 -12.25
N TRP A 169 -1.75 -1.81 -11.78
CA TRP A 169 -2.68 -2.38 -10.81
C TRP A 169 -3.95 -2.81 -11.51
N PHE A 170 -4.44 -4.00 -11.20
CA PHE A 170 -5.64 -4.54 -11.83
C PHE A 170 -6.46 -5.42 -10.87
N ASP A 171 -7.56 -5.95 -11.39
CA ASP A 171 -8.43 -6.90 -10.73
C ASP A 171 -9.03 -7.82 -11.78
N ILE A 172 -9.30 -9.07 -11.42
CA ILE A 172 -10.01 -10.01 -12.27
C ILE A 172 -11.21 -10.56 -11.51
N THR A 173 -12.39 -10.18 -11.97
CA THR A 173 -13.66 -10.64 -11.38
C THR A 173 -14.46 -11.41 -12.41
N GLN A 174 -15.43 -12.20 -11.94
CA GLN A 174 -16.45 -12.78 -12.80
C GLN A 174 -17.84 -12.40 -12.29
N ASN A 175 -18.84 -12.48 -13.16
CA ASN A 175 -20.21 -12.29 -12.71
C ASN A 175 -20.58 -13.39 -11.71
N ASP A 176 -21.21 -12.96 -10.64
CA ASP A 176 -21.66 -13.78 -9.53
C ASP A 176 -23.15 -13.47 -9.27
N PHE A 177 -23.93 -14.49 -8.92
CA PHE A 177 -25.37 -14.42 -8.76
C PHE A 177 -25.80 -13.66 -7.50
N ASP A 178 -25.15 -13.89 -6.36
CA ASP A 178 -25.54 -13.29 -5.08
C ASP A 178 -24.63 -12.14 -4.60
N GLN A 179 -23.54 -11.88 -5.33
CA GLN A 179 -22.65 -10.72 -5.21
C GLN A 179 -21.79 -10.73 -3.94
N ASP A 180 -21.34 -11.90 -3.50
CA ASP A 180 -20.27 -12.04 -2.50
C ASP A 180 -18.87 -12.26 -3.11
N GLY A 181 -18.79 -12.48 -4.41
CA GLY A 181 -17.53 -12.65 -5.14
C GLY A 181 -17.10 -14.10 -5.30
N PHE A 182 -17.85 -15.07 -4.79
CA PHE A 182 -17.50 -16.49 -4.92
C PHE A 182 -18.07 -17.10 -6.20
N PRO A 183 -17.27 -17.90 -6.93
CA PRO A 183 -17.81 -18.73 -8.01
C PRO A 183 -18.71 -19.85 -7.50
N TYR A 184 -19.79 -20.11 -8.23
CA TYR A 184 -20.71 -21.22 -7.97
C TYR A 184 -20.01 -22.57 -7.69
N TRP A 185 -18.99 -22.92 -8.49
CA TRP A 185 -18.27 -24.19 -8.31
C TRP A 185 -17.53 -24.22 -6.97
N LEU A 186 -16.86 -23.13 -6.60
CA LEU A 186 -16.14 -23.03 -5.34
C LEU A 186 -17.09 -23.23 -4.16
N GLU A 187 -18.22 -22.52 -4.19
CA GLU A 187 -19.23 -22.61 -3.14
C GLU A 187 -19.81 -24.02 -2.98
N THR A 188 -20.12 -24.69 -4.09
CA THR A 188 -20.80 -25.99 -4.04
C THR A 188 -19.88 -27.18 -3.83
N GLU A 189 -18.63 -27.11 -4.31
CA GLU A 189 -17.69 -28.24 -4.30
C GLU A 189 -16.59 -28.09 -3.25
N ALA A 190 -16.22 -26.85 -2.87
CA ALA A 190 -15.19 -26.57 -1.88
C ALA A 190 -15.79 -26.12 -0.54
N TYR A 191 -16.49 -24.97 -0.54
CA TYR A 191 -16.93 -24.31 0.70
C TYR A 191 -18.22 -24.91 1.29
N ASN A 192 -18.99 -25.66 0.50
CA ASN A 192 -20.36 -26.09 0.85
C ASN A 192 -21.28 -24.93 1.29
N THR A 193 -21.08 -23.75 0.72
CA THR A 193 -21.99 -22.61 0.83
C THR A 193 -23.08 -22.68 -0.25
N SER A 194 -23.91 -21.66 -0.33
CA SER A 194 -25.07 -21.64 -1.22
C SER A 194 -24.92 -20.47 -2.20
N PRO A 195 -24.79 -20.73 -3.52
CA PRO A 195 -24.67 -19.70 -4.59
C PRO A 195 -25.86 -18.78 -4.83
N MET A 196 -26.76 -18.71 -3.87
CA MET A 196 -28.01 -17.99 -3.87
C MET A 196 -28.14 -17.09 -2.63
N ILE A 197 -27.14 -17.12 -1.74
CA ILE A 197 -27.13 -16.50 -0.43
C ILE A 197 -25.72 -15.98 -0.19
N SER A 198 -25.54 -14.67 -0.40
CA SER A 198 -24.27 -14.00 -0.16
C SER A 198 -23.74 -14.23 1.25
N ASN A 199 -22.49 -14.70 1.31
CA ASN A 199 -21.71 -14.93 2.53
C ASN A 199 -20.78 -13.75 2.87
N LEU A 200 -20.93 -12.61 2.18
CA LEU A 200 -20.08 -11.43 2.38
C LEU A 200 -20.08 -10.96 3.84
N GLY A 201 -18.90 -10.85 4.43
CA GLY A 201 -18.67 -10.45 5.81
C GLY A 201 -18.91 -11.55 6.84
N GLU A 202 -19.13 -12.80 6.41
CA GLU A 202 -19.21 -13.96 7.31
C GLU A 202 -17.81 -14.36 7.78
N ASP A 203 -17.63 -14.43 9.10
CA ASP A 203 -16.46 -14.99 9.79
C ASP A 203 -16.92 -16.34 10.37
N ALA A 204 -16.74 -17.40 9.60
CA ALA A 204 -17.42 -18.68 9.86
C ALA A 204 -16.79 -19.47 11.02
N ASP A 205 -15.50 -19.26 11.27
CA ASP A 205 -14.72 -19.92 12.33
C ASP A 205 -14.38 -19.02 13.53
N GLN A 206 -14.71 -17.72 13.47
CA GLN A 206 -14.60 -16.73 14.54
C GLN A 206 -13.17 -16.36 14.91
N ASP A 207 -12.26 -16.30 13.94
CA ASP A 207 -10.91 -15.76 14.14
C ASP A 207 -10.76 -14.26 13.87
N GLY A 208 -11.81 -13.63 13.34
CA GLY A 208 -11.90 -12.19 13.14
C GLY A 208 -11.64 -11.72 11.71
N ILE A 209 -11.40 -12.62 10.77
CA ILE A 209 -11.31 -12.33 9.33
C ILE A 209 -12.57 -12.88 8.62
N PRO A 210 -13.14 -12.15 7.64
CA PRO A 210 -14.26 -12.68 6.87
C PRO A 210 -13.80 -13.53 5.68
N ILE A 211 -14.68 -14.45 5.28
CA ILE A 211 -14.48 -15.44 4.22
C ILE A 211 -14.03 -14.84 2.88
N GLU A 212 -14.46 -13.63 2.51
CA GLU A 212 -14.03 -13.01 1.26
C GLU A 212 -12.54 -12.62 1.23
N TRP A 213 -11.98 -12.24 2.38
CA TRP A 213 -10.57 -11.89 2.49
C TRP A 213 -9.71 -13.15 2.44
N GLU A 214 -10.11 -14.18 3.19
CA GLU A 214 -9.44 -15.48 3.21
C GLU A 214 -9.54 -16.18 1.85
N HIS A 215 -10.65 -16.00 1.12
CA HIS A 215 -10.72 -16.48 -0.24
C HIS A 215 -9.70 -15.79 -1.15
N PHE A 216 -9.62 -14.46 -1.07
CA PHE A 216 -8.77 -13.64 -1.93
C PHE A 216 -7.28 -13.89 -1.68
N TYR A 217 -6.87 -13.98 -0.41
CA TYR A 217 -5.46 -14.17 0.00
C TYR A 217 -5.11 -15.58 0.46
N GLY A 218 -6.06 -16.50 0.43
CA GLY A 218 -5.90 -17.85 0.96
C GLY A 218 -6.10 -18.96 -0.06
N LEU A 219 -6.49 -18.69 -1.31
CA LEU A 219 -6.65 -19.74 -2.32
C LEU A 219 -5.71 -19.51 -3.51
N THR A 220 -4.89 -20.51 -3.83
CA THR A 220 -3.99 -20.48 -4.99
C THR A 220 -4.00 -21.78 -5.78
N TYR A 221 -3.40 -21.76 -6.97
CA TYR A 221 -3.22 -22.93 -7.82
C TYR A 221 -1.74 -23.17 -8.12
N PHE A 222 -1.23 -24.35 -7.77
CA PHE A 222 0.14 -24.76 -8.13
C PHE A 222 0.14 -25.63 -9.39
N GLN A 223 0.88 -25.17 -10.41
CA GLN A 223 0.97 -25.84 -11.70
C GLN A 223 2.17 -26.81 -11.81
N TRP A 224 3.15 -26.71 -10.91
CA TRP A 224 4.43 -27.41 -11.05
C TRP A 224 4.66 -28.44 -9.93
N GLY A 225 4.97 -29.68 -10.30
CA GLY A 225 5.33 -30.75 -9.36
C GLY A 225 4.51 -32.01 -9.55
N HIS A 226 4.51 -32.88 -8.53
CA HIS A 226 3.69 -34.09 -8.51
C HIS A 226 2.27 -33.85 -7.98
N ASP A 227 1.99 -32.67 -7.44
CA ASP A 227 0.73 -32.31 -6.79
C ASP A 227 0.14 -31.04 -7.47
N GLU A 228 -0.23 -31.13 -8.75
CA GLU A 228 -0.91 -30.03 -9.45
C GLU A 228 -2.33 -29.84 -8.89
N GLY A 229 -2.73 -28.61 -8.53
CA GLY A 229 -4.05 -28.41 -7.91
C GLY A 229 -4.25 -27.10 -7.17
N TYR A 230 -5.43 -26.97 -6.56
CA TYR A 230 -5.77 -25.86 -5.68
C TYR A 230 -5.31 -26.12 -4.25
N TYR A 231 -4.85 -25.07 -3.59
CA TYR A 231 -4.33 -25.11 -2.23
C TYR A 231 -4.92 -23.97 -1.42
N MET A 232 -5.43 -24.30 -0.23
CA MET A 232 -5.86 -23.32 0.76
C MET A 232 -4.67 -23.03 1.69
N VAL A 233 -4.20 -21.78 1.62
CA VAL A 233 -3.23 -21.18 2.53
C VAL A 233 -3.94 -20.69 3.80
N TYR A 234 -5.12 -20.10 3.62
CA TYR A 234 -6.08 -19.78 4.67
C TYR A 234 -7.39 -20.52 4.37
N ASP A 235 -7.96 -21.18 5.36
CA ASP A 235 -9.21 -21.93 5.21
C ASP A 235 -10.32 -21.20 5.98
N PRO A 236 -11.34 -20.62 5.31
CA PRO A 236 -12.38 -19.82 5.96
C PRO A 236 -13.25 -20.53 7.00
N PHE A 237 -12.98 -21.80 7.27
CA PHE A 237 -13.70 -22.64 8.20
C PHE A 237 -12.80 -23.30 9.27
N GLU A 238 -11.50 -22.95 9.35
CA GLU A 238 -10.51 -23.58 10.23
C GLU A 238 -9.69 -22.64 11.14
N TRP A 239 -10.27 -21.65 11.81
CA TRP A 239 -9.64 -20.81 12.87
C TRP A 239 -8.11 -20.68 12.82
N GLU A 240 -7.64 -19.53 12.37
CA GLU A 240 -6.23 -19.21 12.33
C GLU A 240 -5.88 -18.14 13.38
N ASN A 241 -4.60 -18.09 13.78
CA ASN A 241 -4.14 -17.04 14.69
C ASN A 241 -3.64 -15.81 13.92
N TYR A 242 -4.51 -15.17 13.14
CA TYR A 242 -4.19 -13.98 12.33
C TYR A 242 -3.57 -12.83 13.11
N SER A 243 -3.68 -12.83 14.44
CA SER A 243 -3.02 -11.88 15.34
C SER A 243 -1.49 -11.92 15.36
N ALA A 244 -0.93 -13.06 15.00
CA ALA A 244 0.48 -13.38 15.16
C ALA A 244 1.14 -13.71 13.82
N ILE A 245 0.43 -13.45 12.73
CA ILE A 245 0.82 -13.76 11.36
C ILE A 245 1.02 -12.42 10.65
N ASP A 246 2.23 -12.23 10.13
CA ASP A 246 2.74 -11.08 9.38
C ASP A 246 3.75 -11.70 8.39
N GLU A 247 3.31 -11.98 7.17
CA GLU A 247 4.08 -12.75 6.19
C GLU A 247 5.23 -11.95 5.57
N ASP A 248 5.01 -10.67 5.30
CA ASP A 248 5.94 -9.79 4.60
C ASP A 248 6.86 -8.95 5.52
N ASN A 249 6.63 -9.03 6.83
CA ASN A 249 7.38 -8.38 7.91
C ASN A 249 7.35 -6.86 7.82
N ASP A 250 6.19 -6.29 7.51
CA ASP A 250 5.98 -4.84 7.44
C ASP A 250 5.36 -4.22 8.72
N ALA A 251 5.18 -5.05 9.76
CA ALA A 251 4.54 -4.76 11.05
C ALA A 251 3.01 -4.88 11.08
N LEU A 252 2.36 -5.22 9.97
CA LEU A 252 0.93 -5.46 9.90
C LEU A 252 0.67 -6.94 10.02
N ASN A 253 -0.13 -7.32 11.02
CA ASN A 253 -0.66 -8.68 11.04
C ASN A 253 -1.93 -8.80 10.19
N ASN A 254 -2.39 -10.01 9.90
CA ASN A 254 -3.51 -10.21 8.99
C ASN A 254 -4.84 -9.58 9.44
N ILE A 255 -5.06 -9.36 10.75
CA ILE A 255 -6.21 -8.54 11.19
C ILE A 255 -6.08 -7.10 10.69
N GLU A 256 -4.87 -6.57 10.70
CA GLU A 256 -4.58 -5.21 10.28
C GLU A 256 -4.61 -5.08 8.76
N GLU A 257 -4.03 -6.05 8.05
CA GLU A 257 -4.16 -6.19 6.59
C GLU A 257 -5.62 -6.18 6.14
N TYR A 258 -6.50 -6.90 6.84
CA TYR A 258 -7.92 -6.86 6.55
C TYR A 258 -8.54 -5.47 6.81
N LEU A 259 -8.19 -4.80 7.91
CA LEU A 259 -8.69 -3.45 8.22
C LEU A 259 -8.25 -2.42 7.17
N THR A 260 -7.10 -2.63 6.54
CA THR A 260 -6.51 -1.78 5.50
C THR A 260 -6.77 -2.28 4.08
N TRP A 261 -7.36 -3.47 3.90
CA TRP A 261 -7.54 -4.12 2.59
C TRP A 261 -8.28 -3.27 1.57
N GLN A 262 -9.30 -2.51 2.02
CA GLN A 262 -10.04 -1.56 1.17
C GLN A 262 -9.18 -0.46 0.55
N TRP A 263 -7.97 -0.24 1.07
CA TRP A 263 -6.97 0.71 0.56
C TRP A 263 -5.89 0.04 -0.27
N GLY A 264 -5.94 -1.28 -0.43
CA GLY A 264 -5.04 -2.09 -1.24
C GLY A 264 -3.93 -2.79 -0.46
N SER A 265 -4.07 -2.95 0.87
CA SER A 265 -3.15 -3.77 1.68
C SER A 265 -3.08 -5.21 1.16
N ASP A 266 -1.89 -5.80 1.17
CA ASP A 266 -1.64 -7.17 0.77
C ASP A 266 -0.71 -7.85 1.78
N PRO A 267 -1.14 -8.96 2.42
CA PRO A 267 -0.35 -9.62 3.47
C PRO A 267 1.02 -10.14 3.00
N TYR A 268 1.23 -10.29 1.69
CA TYR A 268 2.48 -10.81 1.14
C TYR A 268 3.39 -9.72 0.55
N ARG A 269 2.98 -8.44 0.57
CA ARG A 269 3.74 -7.33 -0.02
C ARG A 269 3.76 -6.13 0.91
N GLN A 270 5.00 -5.77 1.26
CA GLN A 270 5.31 -4.70 2.19
C GLN A 270 4.58 -3.39 1.92
N ASP A 271 3.85 -2.94 2.93
CA ASP A 271 3.08 -1.72 2.93
C ASP A 271 3.57 -0.72 4.00
N ILE A 272 3.44 0.58 3.69
CA ILE A 272 3.66 1.66 4.65
C ILE A 272 2.44 2.57 4.62
N PHE A 273 1.78 2.68 5.78
CA PHE A 273 0.68 3.61 5.98
C PHE A 273 1.18 4.91 6.63
N LEU A 274 0.88 6.04 6.02
CA LEU A 274 1.23 7.37 6.53
C LEU A 274 -0.01 8.25 6.61
N GLU A 275 -0.34 8.72 7.80
CA GLU A 275 -1.37 9.73 8.01
C GLU A 275 -0.73 11.11 8.15
N ILE A 276 -1.24 12.09 7.41
CA ILE A 276 -0.77 13.49 7.46
C ILE A 276 -1.92 14.41 7.84
N ASP A 277 -1.84 14.93 9.07
CA ASP A 277 -2.72 16.01 9.52
C ASP A 277 -2.15 17.37 9.14
N GLN A 278 -3.04 18.32 8.86
CA GLN A 278 -2.62 19.67 8.49
C GLN A 278 -3.19 20.72 9.44
N MET A 279 -2.32 21.58 9.94
CA MET A 279 -2.74 22.74 10.72
C MET A 279 -3.37 23.81 9.82
N GLN A 280 -4.44 24.42 10.30
CA GLN A 280 -5.01 25.62 9.71
C GLN A 280 -3.95 26.71 9.58
N LYS A 281 -4.06 27.46 8.48
CA LYS A 281 -3.19 28.62 8.25
C LYS A 281 -3.34 29.66 9.35
N GLU A 282 -2.27 30.41 9.57
CA GLU A 282 -2.35 31.62 10.40
C GLU A 282 -3.39 32.60 9.82
N PRO A 283 -4.26 33.20 10.66
CA PRO A 283 -5.20 34.21 10.21
C PRO A 283 -4.52 35.35 9.43
N GLY A 284 -4.96 35.57 8.19
CA GLY A 284 -4.41 36.61 7.31
C GLY A 284 -3.24 36.17 6.41
N ASN A 285 -2.78 34.93 6.53
CA ASN A 285 -1.76 34.35 5.65
C ASN A 285 -2.34 33.43 4.57
N ASN A 286 -1.48 33.09 3.60
CA ASN A 286 -1.80 32.11 2.57
C ASN A 286 -1.65 30.70 3.11
N GLU A 287 -2.46 29.80 2.56
CA GLU A 287 -2.39 28.38 2.84
C GLU A 287 -1.06 27.78 2.35
N THR A 288 -0.60 26.75 3.08
CA THR A 288 0.61 26.00 2.72
C THR A 288 0.30 24.51 2.94
N THR A 289 -0.34 23.90 1.95
CA THR A 289 -0.61 22.46 1.89
C THR A 289 0.57 21.71 1.31
N VAL A 290 0.63 20.41 1.56
CA VAL A 290 1.56 19.51 0.87
C VAL A 290 1.12 19.41 -0.60
N PRO A 291 1.99 19.68 -1.58
CA PRO A 291 1.66 19.42 -2.98
C PRO A 291 1.41 17.93 -3.21
N LEU A 292 0.32 17.55 -3.91
CA LEU A 292 -0.02 16.14 -4.16
C LEU A 292 1.10 15.37 -4.89
N GLU A 293 1.81 16.04 -5.81
CA GLU A 293 2.96 15.44 -6.53
C GLU A 293 4.07 14.97 -5.56
N SER A 294 4.13 15.49 -4.33
CA SER A 294 5.09 15.03 -3.31
C SER A 294 4.85 13.57 -2.96
N TYR A 295 3.59 13.17 -2.81
CA TYR A 295 3.18 11.80 -2.49
C TYR A 295 3.56 10.85 -3.61
N GLU A 296 3.39 11.29 -4.85
CA GLU A 296 3.76 10.50 -6.03
C GLU A 296 5.28 10.25 -6.11
N PHE A 297 6.11 11.23 -5.74
CA PHE A 297 7.56 11.01 -5.70
C PHE A 297 7.97 10.00 -4.61
N ILE A 298 7.29 10.00 -3.47
CA ILE A 298 7.55 9.03 -2.41
C ILE A 298 7.12 7.62 -2.87
N ARG A 299 5.89 7.49 -3.40
CA ARG A 299 5.35 6.24 -3.95
C ARG A 299 6.26 5.68 -5.03
N ASP A 300 6.69 6.48 -6.01
CA ASP A 300 7.61 6.03 -7.07
C ASP A 300 8.94 5.49 -6.52
N SER A 301 9.45 6.10 -5.46
CA SER A 301 10.73 5.68 -4.89
C SER A 301 10.63 4.28 -4.27
N HIS A 302 9.54 4.00 -3.57
CA HIS A 302 9.30 2.76 -2.83
C HIS A 302 8.70 1.66 -3.71
N ALA A 303 7.85 2.02 -4.68
CA ALA A 303 7.29 1.07 -5.64
C ALA A 303 8.39 0.32 -6.38
N ARG A 304 9.51 0.98 -6.73
CA ARG A 304 10.68 0.32 -7.33
C ARG A 304 11.40 -0.68 -6.41
N GLN A 305 11.07 -0.70 -5.13
CA GLN A 305 11.58 -1.62 -4.12
C GLN A 305 10.49 -2.58 -3.63
N ASN A 306 9.35 -2.65 -4.33
CA ASN A 306 8.15 -3.40 -3.93
C ASN A 306 7.58 -3.04 -2.56
N ILE A 307 7.79 -1.80 -2.12
CA ILE A 307 7.13 -1.26 -0.93
C ILE A 307 6.05 -0.29 -1.38
N VAL A 308 4.81 -0.51 -1.00
CA VAL A 308 3.68 0.34 -1.39
C VAL A 308 3.36 1.34 -0.28
N TRP A 309 3.15 2.60 -0.66
CA TRP A 309 2.83 3.68 0.27
C TRP A 309 1.37 4.09 0.19
N HIS A 310 0.69 3.97 1.33
CA HIS A 310 -0.70 4.37 1.52
C HIS A 310 -0.76 5.67 2.31
N ILE A 311 -0.95 6.78 1.61
CA ILE A 311 -0.90 8.12 2.21
C ILE A 311 -2.32 8.63 2.47
N ASP A 312 -2.63 8.81 3.75
CA ASP A 312 -3.87 9.39 4.24
C ASP A 312 -3.72 10.88 4.55
N ASP A 313 -4.12 11.71 3.61
CA ASP A 313 -4.30 13.16 3.74
C ASP A 313 -5.80 13.54 3.82
N GLY A 314 -6.65 12.61 4.28
CA GLY A 314 -8.11 12.77 4.31
C GLY A 314 -8.87 11.70 3.52
N ARG A 315 -8.15 10.79 2.87
CA ARG A 315 -8.70 9.82 1.91
C ARG A 315 -8.89 8.41 2.50
N LEU A 316 -8.16 8.08 3.57
CA LEU A 316 -8.19 6.75 4.22
C LEU A 316 -8.78 6.84 5.65
N GLY A 317 -9.67 7.81 5.88
CA GLY A 317 -10.44 7.98 7.12
C GLY A 317 -9.79 8.85 8.21
N GLY A 318 -8.54 9.26 8.06
CA GLY A 318 -7.80 10.21 8.91
C GLY A 318 -7.52 11.54 8.20
N GLY A 319 -6.35 12.14 8.42
CA GLY A 319 -5.86 13.33 7.69
C GLY A 319 -6.66 14.60 7.99
N GLU A 320 -6.70 14.97 9.26
CA GLU A 320 -7.57 16.02 9.77
C GLU A 320 -6.97 17.43 9.67
N ILE A 321 -7.86 18.44 9.71
CA ILE A 321 -7.47 19.84 9.83
C ILE A 321 -7.40 20.28 11.30
N ILE A 322 -6.18 20.47 11.81
CA ILE A 322 -5.90 20.89 13.19
C ILE A 322 -6.03 22.42 13.33
N PRO A 323 -6.66 22.96 14.38
CA PRO A 323 -6.73 24.41 14.61
C PRO A 323 -5.36 25.08 14.66
N TYR A 324 -5.28 26.30 14.12
CA TYR A 324 -4.04 27.08 14.13
C TYR A 324 -3.54 27.33 15.55
N LYS A 325 -2.24 27.13 15.76
CA LYS A 325 -1.55 27.45 16.99
C LYS A 325 -0.23 28.18 16.69
N ALA A 326 -0.13 29.43 17.16
CA ALA A 326 1.02 30.29 16.88
C ALA A 326 2.30 29.84 17.61
N ASP A 327 2.17 29.45 18.88
CA ASP A 327 3.28 29.04 19.72
C ASP A 327 3.12 27.55 20.06
N LEU A 328 3.90 26.70 19.39
CA LEU A 328 3.95 25.27 19.68
C LEU A 328 4.96 24.99 20.80
N GLN A 329 4.55 24.15 21.72
CA GLN A 329 5.36 23.60 22.81
C GLN A 329 5.40 22.07 22.67
N GLU A 330 6.39 21.40 23.25
CA GLU A 330 6.51 19.93 23.16
C GLU A 330 5.25 19.20 23.64
N TYR A 331 4.60 19.68 24.72
CA TYR A 331 3.36 19.08 25.23
C TYR A 331 2.17 19.21 24.26
N ASP A 332 2.25 20.08 23.26
CA ASP A 332 1.20 20.21 22.25
C ASP A 332 1.19 19.01 21.31
N TYR A 333 2.34 18.40 21.06
CA TYR A 333 2.42 17.21 20.22
C TYR A 333 1.71 16.02 20.86
N ASP A 334 1.90 15.80 22.17
CA ASP A 334 1.15 14.78 22.93
C ASP A 334 -0.37 15.01 22.84
N GLN A 335 -0.80 16.27 22.99
CA GLN A 335 -2.22 16.62 22.94
C GLN A 335 -2.81 16.47 21.54
N PHE A 336 -2.04 16.80 20.50
CA PHE A 336 -2.47 16.62 19.12
C PHE A 336 -2.55 15.13 18.77
N TYR A 337 -1.53 14.35 19.12
CA TYR A 337 -1.52 12.90 18.92
C TYR A 337 -2.72 12.25 19.60
N TRP A 338 -2.98 12.60 20.85
CA TRP A 338 -4.13 12.07 21.58
C TRP A 338 -5.47 12.42 20.94
N LYS A 339 -5.60 13.66 20.47
CA LYS A 339 -6.89 14.22 20.07
C LYS A 339 -7.25 13.92 18.61
N TYR A 340 -6.29 14.05 17.71
CA TYR A 340 -6.52 13.97 16.26
C TYR A 340 -6.19 12.55 15.77
N PHE A 341 -4.97 12.04 15.95
CA PHE A 341 -4.65 10.67 15.53
C PHE A 341 -5.35 9.57 16.36
N MET A 342 -5.25 9.63 17.69
CA MET A 342 -5.85 8.60 18.56
C MET A 342 -7.35 8.81 18.81
N HIS A 343 -7.94 9.93 18.39
CA HIS A 343 -9.33 10.32 18.66
C HIS A 343 -9.82 10.08 20.11
N GLN A 344 -8.94 10.34 21.08
CA GLN A 344 -9.19 10.09 22.50
C GLN A 344 -9.52 8.62 22.84
N ASN A 345 -9.07 7.68 22.00
CA ASN A 345 -9.16 6.25 22.21
C ASN A 345 -7.75 5.68 22.36
N ALA A 346 -7.38 5.22 23.55
CA ALA A 346 -6.05 4.66 23.82
C ALA A 346 -5.81 3.33 23.10
N ASN A 347 -6.86 2.69 22.57
CA ASN A 347 -6.83 1.46 21.79
C ASN A 347 -7.24 1.72 20.33
N ASN A 348 -7.03 2.93 19.80
CA ASN A 348 -7.25 3.17 18.38
C ASN A 348 -6.34 2.23 17.57
N TRP A 349 -6.94 1.47 16.66
CA TRP A 349 -6.28 0.44 15.86
C TRP A 349 -5.26 1.04 14.90
N ARG A 350 -5.41 2.30 14.50
CA ARG A 350 -4.47 3.01 13.62
C ARG A 350 -3.07 3.14 14.22
N ARG A 351 -2.93 3.07 15.56
CA ARG A 351 -1.62 3.06 16.20
C ARG A 351 -0.94 1.71 15.98
N GLY A 352 0.26 1.75 15.44
CA GLY A 352 0.96 0.54 15.02
C GLY A 352 0.53 0.05 13.64
N VAL A 353 -0.19 0.90 12.87
CA VAL A 353 -0.43 0.74 11.42
C VAL A 353 0.10 1.98 10.71
N PHE A 354 -0.31 3.17 11.16
CA PHE A 354 0.04 4.44 10.53
C PHE A 354 1.22 5.13 11.24
N HIS A 355 2.22 5.52 10.46
CA HIS A 355 3.10 6.63 10.82
C HIS A 355 2.30 7.93 10.80
N TRP A 356 2.59 8.88 11.69
CA TRP A 356 1.79 10.10 11.81
C TRP A 356 2.60 11.39 11.64
N GLY A 357 2.24 12.18 10.64
CA GLY A 357 2.84 13.46 10.31
C GLY A 357 1.90 14.63 10.61
N ILE A 358 2.44 15.75 11.11
CA ILE A 358 1.70 17.02 11.20
C ILE A 358 2.38 18.08 10.35
N ILE A 359 1.63 18.71 9.45
CA ILE A 359 2.08 19.88 8.69
C ILE A 359 1.60 21.14 9.41
N GLY A 360 2.52 21.78 10.12
CA GLY A 360 2.23 23.02 10.83
C GLY A 360 2.70 24.28 10.09
N TYR A 361 2.10 25.42 10.40
CA TYR A 361 2.42 26.66 9.68
C TYR A 361 3.86 27.16 9.95
N ASN A 362 4.32 27.18 11.21
CA ASN A 362 5.62 27.73 11.61
C ASN A 362 6.24 26.99 12.82
N VAL A 363 7.57 27.03 12.97
CA VAL A 363 8.27 26.51 14.16
C VAL A 363 8.56 27.62 15.16
N THR A 364 8.33 27.34 16.44
CA THR A 364 9.00 28.00 17.57
C THR A 364 10.41 27.39 17.77
N GLN A 365 11.26 27.55 16.75
CA GLN A 365 12.73 27.42 16.69
C GLN A 365 13.49 26.23 17.36
N LYS A 366 12.86 25.22 17.97
CA LYS A 366 13.61 24.08 18.58
C LYS A 366 13.03 22.67 18.42
N THR A 367 11.84 22.50 17.86
CA THR A 367 11.06 21.27 18.08
C THR A 367 10.45 20.62 16.83
N GLY A 368 10.74 21.12 15.62
CA GLY A 368 10.19 20.52 14.40
C GLY A 368 11.17 19.56 13.77
N PHE A 369 10.95 18.26 13.99
CA PHE A 369 11.39 17.04 13.26
C PHE A 369 10.67 15.86 13.96
N THR A 370 11.12 14.61 13.78
CA THR A 370 10.61 13.46 14.57
C THR A 370 10.43 13.79 16.04
N PHE A 371 9.30 13.38 16.62
CA PHE A 371 8.99 13.59 18.04
C PHE A 371 8.36 12.33 18.63
N GLY A 372 8.48 12.20 19.95
CA GLY A 372 7.78 11.15 20.68
C GLY A 372 6.50 11.69 21.32
N SER A 373 5.46 10.86 21.38
CA SER A 373 4.24 11.14 22.15
C SER A 373 4.01 10.08 23.22
N ARG A 374 3.42 10.41 24.37
CA ARG A 374 3.13 9.42 25.43
C ARG A 374 1.65 9.34 25.76
N ILE A 375 1.03 8.21 25.42
CA ILE A 375 -0.36 7.90 25.76
C ILE A 375 -0.38 6.67 26.67
N GLY A 376 -0.76 6.88 27.94
CA GLY A 376 -0.68 5.84 28.97
C GLY A 376 0.77 5.48 29.30
N ASN A 377 1.12 4.19 29.20
CA ASN A 377 2.48 3.68 29.43
C ASN A 377 3.26 3.43 28.13
N LEU A 378 2.69 3.79 26.98
CA LEU A 378 3.29 3.56 25.66
C LEU A 378 3.81 4.87 25.09
N GLN A 379 4.98 4.79 24.47
CA GLN A 379 5.61 5.90 23.79
C GLN A 379 5.48 5.69 22.28
N ALA A 380 4.87 6.66 21.62
CA ALA A 380 4.88 6.80 20.18
C ALA A 380 6.23 7.37 19.72
N THR A 381 6.82 6.82 18.66
CA THR A 381 8.13 7.19 18.09
C THR A 381 8.12 7.35 16.57
N ASP A 382 7.02 6.96 15.92
CA ASP A 382 6.75 7.04 14.47
C ASP A 382 6.05 8.35 14.05
N CYS A 383 6.30 9.43 14.80
CA CYS A 383 5.62 10.71 14.63
C CYS A 383 6.58 11.82 14.18
N PHE A 384 6.13 12.72 13.30
CA PHE A 384 6.94 13.85 12.87
C PHE A 384 6.15 15.14 12.63
N TYR A 385 6.84 16.28 12.74
CA TYR A 385 6.25 17.60 12.52
C TYR A 385 7.04 18.36 11.44
N LEU A 386 6.34 18.83 10.40
CA LEU A 386 6.93 19.61 9.31
C LEU A 386 6.45 21.06 9.29
N PRO A 387 7.38 22.03 9.33
CA PRO A 387 7.04 23.45 9.24
C PRO A 387 6.92 23.96 7.81
N ALA A 388 5.68 24.19 7.38
CA ALA A 388 5.34 24.59 6.02
C ALA A 388 6.03 25.89 5.58
N LEU A 389 6.11 26.91 6.45
CA LEU A 389 6.79 28.18 6.10
C LEU A 389 8.29 27.97 5.85
N PHE A 390 8.96 27.17 6.68
CA PHE A 390 10.38 26.87 6.52
C PHE A 390 10.65 26.11 5.22
N LEU A 391 9.88 25.07 4.92
CA LEU A 391 10.00 24.32 3.67
C LEU A 391 9.80 25.21 2.44
N LYS A 392 8.83 26.13 2.50
CA LYS A 392 8.60 27.13 1.45
C LYS A 392 9.79 28.08 1.26
N THR A 393 10.55 28.39 2.32
CA THR A 393 11.78 29.20 2.19
C THR A 393 12.90 28.46 1.44
N GLN A 394 12.94 27.11 1.50
CA GLN A 394 13.94 26.30 0.79
C GLN A 394 13.79 26.35 -0.74
N VAL A 395 12.61 26.74 -1.24
CA VAL A 395 12.41 27.05 -2.67
C VAL A 395 13.21 28.30 -3.08
N LYS A 396 13.33 29.29 -2.18
CA LYS A 396 13.86 30.62 -2.47
C LYS A 396 15.27 30.88 -1.94
N LEU A 397 15.89 29.92 -1.27
CA LEU A 397 17.17 30.11 -0.60
C LEU A 397 18.25 30.65 -1.55
N ILE A 398 18.38 30.07 -2.76
CA ILE A 398 19.24 30.57 -3.84
C ILE A 398 18.58 30.25 -5.21
N PRO A 399 17.62 31.05 -5.71
CA PRO A 399 16.67 30.64 -6.74
C PRO A 399 17.28 30.04 -8.02
N ILE A 400 18.37 30.63 -8.53
CA ILE A 400 19.03 30.12 -9.76
C ILE A 400 19.74 28.79 -9.50
N PHE A 401 20.55 28.71 -8.43
CA PHE A 401 21.29 27.49 -8.09
C PHE A 401 20.34 26.37 -7.67
N SER A 402 19.32 26.70 -6.87
CA SER A 402 18.26 25.79 -6.43
C SER A 402 17.46 25.23 -7.61
N SER A 403 17.11 26.07 -8.60
CA SER A 403 16.39 25.62 -9.80
C SER A 403 17.25 24.73 -10.70
N LEU A 404 18.54 25.05 -10.86
CA LEU A 404 19.50 24.22 -11.61
C LEU A 404 19.74 22.87 -10.92
N ALA A 405 19.93 22.87 -9.59
CA ALA A 405 20.13 21.65 -8.82
C ALA A 405 18.92 20.72 -8.87
N ARG A 406 17.70 21.29 -8.82
CA ARG A 406 16.43 20.56 -8.94
C ARG A 406 15.96 20.33 -10.38
N ARG A 407 16.71 20.81 -11.38
CA ARG A 407 16.41 20.70 -12.81
C ARG A 407 15.02 21.21 -13.22
N THR A 408 14.46 22.17 -12.47
CA THR A 408 13.16 22.76 -12.77
C THR A 408 13.08 24.19 -12.25
N PHE A 409 12.44 25.08 -13.02
CA PHE A 409 12.11 26.45 -12.60
C PHE A 409 10.68 26.58 -12.07
N ASN A 410 9.88 25.51 -12.11
CA ASN A 410 8.53 25.51 -11.55
C ASN A 410 8.62 25.44 -10.02
N SER A 411 8.14 26.49 -9.33
CA SER A 411 8.19 26.59 -7.88
C SER A 411 7.34 25.57 -7.14
N GLU A 412 6.22 25.14 -7.72
CA GLU A 412 5.34 24.12 -7.13
C GLU A 412 6.01 22.75 -7.18
N LYS A 413 6.61 22.39 -8.33
CA LYS A 413 7.39 21.15 -8.46
C LYS A 413 8.63 21.14 -7.56
N GLN A 414 9.31 22.28 -7.40
CA GLN A 414 10.39 22.39 -6.42
C GLN A 414 9.91 22.17 -4.98
N LEU A 415 8.74 22.71 -4.64
CA LEU A 415 8.13 22.52 -3.32
C LEU A 415 7.74 21.05 -3.12
N ALA A 416 7.22 20.39 -4.16
CA ALA A 416 6.87 18.97 -4.13
C ALA A 416 8.09 18.08 -3.82
N TYR A 417 9.23 18.30 -4.49
CA TYR A 417 10.48 17.59 -4.15
C TYR A 417 10.93 17.82 -2.70
N ILE A 418 10.80 19.05 -2.20
CA ILE A 418 11.18 19.39 -0.83
C ILE A 418 10.28 18.67 0.18
N TYR A 419 8.96 18.69 -0.01
CA TYR A 419 8.04 17.97 0.88
C TYR A 419 8.28 16.46 0.81
N ALA A 420 8.39 15.90 -0.39
CA ALA A 420 8.66 14.47 -0.58
C ALA A 420 9.94 14.04 0.13
N GLY A 421 11.05 14.75 -0.10
CA GLY A 421 12.33 14.43 0.52
C GLY A 421 12.32 14.57 2.04
N VAL A 422 11.62 15.55 2.60
CA VAL A 422 11.55 15.75 4.05
C VAL A 422 10.59 14.75 4.72
N ILE A 423 9.42 14.47 4.13
CA ILE A 423 8.52 13.42 4.64
C ILE A 423 9.26 12.08 4.68
N MET A 424 9.88 11.70 3.55
CA MET A 424 10.67 10.47 3.46
C MET A 424 11.84 10.48 4.45
N HIS A 425 12.53 11.60 4.64
CA HIS A 425 13.59 11.71 5.64
C HIS A 425 13.10 11.47 7.07
N GLU A 426 12.00 12.10 7.48
CA GLU A 426 11.46 11.94 8.83
C GLU A 426 10.93 10.51 9.05
N THR A 427 10.26 9.93 8.06
CA THR A 427 9.84 8.53 8.11
C THR A 427 11.04 7.59 8.15
N GLY A 428 12.15 7.90 7.46
CA GLY A 428 13.38 7.12 7.50
C GLY A 428 13.94 6.95 8.91
N HIS A 429 13.80 7.96 9.77
CA HIS A 429 14.17 7.83 11.20
C HIS A 429 13.28 6.83 11.94
N SER A 430 11.96 6.84 11.68
CA SER A 430 11.06 5.82 12.23
C SER A 430 11.32 4.43 11.66
N LEU A 431 11.83 4.33 10.44
CA LEU A 431 12.26 3.08 9.81
C LEU A 431 13.66 2.60 10.26
N GLY A 432 14.23 3.20 11.31
CA GLY A 432 15.50 2.75 11.91
C GLY A 432 16.77 3.20 11.18
N LEU A 433 16.67 4.06 10.16
CA LEU A 433 17.84 4.51 9.40
C LEU A 433 18.75 5.40 10.24
N HIS A 434 19.96 4.92 10.49
CA HIS A 434 20.96 5.66 11.25
C HIS A 434 22.38 5.37 10.76
N CYS A 435 23.11 6.42 10.38
CA CYS A 435 24.54 6.35 10.08
C CYS A 435 25.21 7.72 10.31
N PRO A 436 26.56 7.81 10.31
CA PRO A 436 27.27 9.08 10.48
C PRO A 436 26.97 10.15 9.42
N GLY A 437 26.41 9.75 8.27
CA GLY A 437 25.96 10.66 7.22
C GLY A 437 24.53 11.19 7.41
N VAL A 438 23.70 10.46 8.17
CA VAL A 438 22.35 10.89 8.57
C VAL A 438 22.45 12.13 9.45
N ASP A 439 21.56 13.10 9.22
CA ASP A 439 21.45 14.33 10.01
C ASP A 439 22.75 15.12 10.18
N CYS A 440 23.71 14.95 9.28
CA CYS A 440 25.00 15.63 9.40
C CYS A 440 24.83 17.14 9.19
N HIS A 441 24.64 17.90 10.26
CA HIS A 441 24.45 19.35 10.22
C HIS A 441 25.64 20.08 9.58
N ASP A 442 26.86 19.59 9.82
CA ASP A 442 28.11 20.08 9.22
C ASP A 442 28.35 19.50 7.80
N GLY A 443 27.33 18.92 7.18
CA GLY A 443 27.35 18.37 5.82
C GLY A 443 26.48 19.13 4.83
N LYS A 444 25.88 20.26 5.25
CA LYS A 444 24.90 21.03 4.49
C LYS A 444 25.54 21.86 3.38
N TRP A 445 26.73 22.41 3.64
CA TRP A 445 27.32 23.43 2.78
C TRP A 445 28.65 23.03 2.14
N PRO A 446 28.94 23.47 0.90
CA PRO A 446 30.18 23.10 0.19
C PRO A 446 31.50 23.51 0.88
N TRP A 447 31.47 24.45 1.82
CA TRP A 447 32.66 24.82 2.60
C TRP A 447 32.89 23.93 3.82
N GLU A 448 31.95 23.06 4.17
CA GLU A 448 32.06 22.12 5.27
C GLU A 448 32.70 20.81 4.81
N VAL A 449 33.55 20.22 5.64
CA VAL A 449 34.29 18.99 5.26
C VAL A 449 33.35 17.81 5.05
N ASN A 450 32.27 17.71 5.84
CA ASN A 450 31.38 16.57 5.74
C ASN A 450 30.50 16.61 4.48
N TYR A 451 30.29 17.79 3.88
CA TYR A 451 29.61 17.93 2.58
C TYR A 451 30.28 17.08 1.51
N TRP A 452 31.63 17.07 1.50
CA TRP A 452 32.41 16.26 0.57
C TRP A 452 32.61 14.84 1.07
N ARG A 453 32.82 14.65 2.38
CA ARG A 453 33.01 13.33 3.01
C ARG A 453 31.84 12.39 2.74
N TYR A 454 30.61 12.90 2.82
CA TYR A 454 29.37 12.17 2.62
C TYR A 454 28.71 12.52 1.28
N GLY A 455 29.48 13.00 0.31
CA GLY A 455 28.96 13.36 -1.01
C GLY A 455 28.48 12.16 -1.83
N SER A 456 29.06 10.99 -1.61
CA SER A 456 28.66 9.71 -2.20
C SER A 456 27.35 9.18 -1.62
N TYR A 457 27.01 9.52 -0.37
CA TYR A 457 25.76 9.13 0.29
C TYR A 457 24.54 9.83 -0.30
N LYS A 458 23.98 9.26 -1.37
CA LYS A 458 22.87 9.79 -2.15
C LYS A 458 21.53 9.34 -1.56
N SER A 459 21.17 9.94 -0.44
CA SER A 459 19.96 9.62 0.30
C SER A 459 19.28 10.89 0.80
N VAL A 460 17.95 10.88 0.92
CA VAL A 460 17.20 11.93 1.62
C VAL A 460 17.63 12.08 3.08
N MET A 461 18.19 11.03 3.70
CA MET A 461 18.72 11.08 5.07
C MET A 461 19.93 12.02 5.22
N ASN A 462 20.57 12.39 4.11
CA ASN A 462 21.68 13.32 4.07
C ASN A 462 21.18 14.75 3.80
N TYR A 463 21.46 15.70 4.69
CA TYR A 463 21.03 17.10 4.51
C TYR A 463 21.58 17.79 3.26
N ARG A 464 22.63 17.24 2.63
CA ARG A 464 23.07 17.69 1.30
C ARG A 464 22.00 17.47 0.23
N TYR A 465 21.15 16.46 0.38
CA TYR A 465 20.20 15.99 -0.65
C TYR A 465 18.73 16.09 -0.23
N VAL A 466 18.38 16.17 1.06
CA VAL A 466 16.98 16.21 1.54
C VAL A 466 16.10 17.28 0.86
N TYR A 467 16.66 18.43 0.49
CA TYR A 467 15.94 19.53 -0.18
C TYR A 467 16.20 19.59 -1.70
N SER A 468 16.82 18.56 -2.28
CA SER A 468 17.16 18.48 -3.70
C SER A 468 16.03 17.84 -4.52
N ALA A 469 16.29 17.45 -5.77
CA ALA A 469 15.35 16.65 -6.57
C ALA A 469 15.58 15.13 -6.41
N LEU A 470 16.48 14.73 -5.51
CA LEU A 470 16.63 13.34 -5.08
C LEU A 470 15.57 13.07 -4.02
N VAL A 471 14.64 12.17 -4.34
CA VAL A 471 13.67 11.57 -3.42
C VAL A 471 13.91 10.08 -3.52
N ASP A 472 14.87 9.60 -2.73
CA ASP A 472 15.34 8.22 -2.73
C ASP A 472 16.21 7.97 -1.48
N TYR A 473 16.29 6.72 -1.06
CA TYR A 473 17.33 6.28 -0.13
C TYR A 473 18.55 5.79 -0.90
N SER A 474 19.68 5.65 -0.21
CA SER A 474 20.88 5.13 -0.86
C SER A 474 20.89 3.60 -0.86
N ASP A 475 21.44 3.03 -1.92
CA ASP A 475 21.70 1.60 -2.16
C ASP A 475 23.16 1.21 -1.86
N GLY A 476 23.95 2.13 -1.26
CA GLY A 476 25.35 1.88 -0.89
C GLY A 476 26.32 1.67 -2.07
N SER A 477 25.87 1.79 -3.32
CA SER A 477 26.65 1.41 -4.50
C SER A 477 27.74 2.42 -4.88
N ARG A 478 27.79 3.62 -4.27
CA ARG A 478 28.67 4.75 -4.66
C ARG A 478 29.95 4.83 -3.83
N GLY A 479 30.33 3.72 -3.20
CA GLY A 479 31.64 3.52 -2.60
C GLY A 479 31.76 4.08 -1.19
N LYS A 480 32.91 4.70 -0.87
CA LYS A 480 33.23 5.05 0.52
C LYS A 480 32.21 6.03 1.12
N ASN A 481 31.77 5.74 2.35
CA ASN A 481 30.75 6.50 3.08
C ASN A 481 29.43 6.64 2.31
N ASP A 482 29.13 5.68 1.43
CA ASP A 482 27.77 5.46 0.94
C ASP A 482 27.22 4.28 1.73
N TRP A 483 26.16 4.51 2.49
CA TRP A 483 25.49 3.45 3.26
C TRP A 483 24.30 2.96 2.46
N ASP A 484 24.04 1.66 2.53
CA ASP A 484 22.89 1.02 1.91
C ASP A 484 21.70 1.14 2.87
N ASP A 485 20.96 2.23 2.72
CA ASP A 485 19.78 2.53 3.52
C ASP A 485 18.63 1.59 3.14
N TRP A 486 18.41 1.31 1.86
CA TRP A 486 17.32 0.45 1.39
C TRP A 486 17.36 -0.93 2.05
N SER A 487 18.54 -1.57 2.09
CA SER A 487 18.71 -2.85 2.79
C SER A 487 18.72 -2.77 4.31
N SER A 488 18.75 -1.56 4.89
CA SER A 488 18.82 -1.32 6.34
C SER A 488 17.51 -0.82 6.94
N ILE A 489 16.46 -0.61 6.13
CA ILE A 489 15.13 -0.24 6.60
C ILE A 489 14.57 -1.36 7.48
N ASP A 490 13.97 -0.98 8.60
CA ASP A 490 13.18 -1.84 9.47
C ASP A 490 11.73 -1.38 9.44
N LEU A 491 10.91 -2.05 8.64
CA LEU A 491 9.48 -1.77 8.52
C LEU A 491 8.73 -2.13 9.80
N THR A 492 9.24 -3.11 10.57
CA THR A 492 8.66 -3.52 11.86
C THR A 492 8.80 -2.46 12.96
N ASN A 493 9.59 -1.41 12.73
CA ASN A 493 9.86 -0.35 13.70
C ASN A 493 8.75 0.71 13.75
N ILE A 494 7.55 0.28 14.14
CA ILE A 494 6.37 1.11 14.36
C ILE A 494 5.90 1.04 15.83
N ASN A 495 5.01 1.95 16.24
CA ASN A 495 4.54 1.98 17.62
C ASN A 495 3.84 0.69 18.07
N PRO A 496 4.31 0.03 19.13
CA PRO A 496 3.67 -1.17 19.62
C PRO A 496 2.31 -0.86 20.24
N ARG A 497 1.35 -1.76 20.03
CA ARG A 497 0.07 -1.75 20.74
C ARG A 497 0.21 -2.39 22.13
N PRO A 498 -0.64 -2.00 23.10
CA PRO A 498 -0.93 -2.86 24.22
C PRO A 498 -1.68 -4.06 23.63
N HIS A 499 -1.02 -5.22 23.60
CA HIS A 499 -1.55 -6.47 23.04
C HIS A 499 -3.05 -6.65 23.33
N TRP A 500 -3.78 -7.09 22.30
CA TRP A 500 -5.22 -7.32 22.31
C TRP A 500 -5.60 -8.62 23.01
#